data_AF-A0A1M6S967-F1
#
_entry.id   AF-A0A1M6S967-F1
#
_cell.length_a   1.000
_cell.length_b   1.000
_cell.length_c   1.000
_cell.angle_alpha   90.00
_cell.angle_beta   90.00
_cell.angle_gamma   90.00
#
_symmetry.space_group_name_H-M   'P 1'
#
loop_
_entity.id
_entity.type
_entity.pdbx_description
1 polymer ?
#
loop_
_entity_poly.entity_id
_entity_poly.type
_entity_poly.pdbx_seq_one_letter_code
_entity_poly.pdbx_strand_id
1 'polypeptide(L)' 'MREIEIHDYARQLLEAHGARAIAEAARNAIELEAKGEFELAKDWRHIEDAMKLMRGPHQS' A
#
# COMPACT_ATOMS: atom_id res chain seq x y z
N MET A 1 -6.75 -6.42 7.40
CA MET A 1 -5.82 -7.52 7.02
C MET A 1 -4.75 -7.73 8.12
N ARG A 2 -4.11 -8.91 8.27
CA ARG A 2 -2.97 -9.04 9.23
C ARG A 2 -1.71 -8.38 8.66
N GLU A 3 -0.83 -7.88 9.53
CA GLU A 3 0.39 -7.15 9.11
C GLU A 3 1.31 -7.96 8.19
N ILE A 4 1.44 -9.26 8.42
CA ILE A 4 2.22 -10.17 7.54
C ILE A 4 1.60 -10.21 6.13
N GLU A 5 0.28 -10.32 6.04
CA GLU A 5 -0.45 -10.37 4.77
C GLU A 5 -0.31 -9.04 4.01
N ILE A 6 -0.29 -7.91 4.73
CA ILE A 6 -0.06 -6.58 4.15
C ILE A 6 1.35 -6.47 3.55
N HIS A 7 2.38 -6.91 4.29
CA HIS A 7 3.76 -6.87 3.82
C HIS A 7 3.97 -7.78 2.60
N ASP A 8 3.43 -9.00 2.60
CA ASP A 8 3.55 -9.90 1.44
C ASP A 8 2.80 -9.37 0.22
N TYR A 9 1.63 -8.75 0.41
CA TYR A 9 0.89 -8.12 -0.67
C TYR A 9 1.62 -6.88 -1.22
N ALA A 10 2.13 -6.02 -0.34
CA ALA A 10 2.94 -4.86 -0.71
C ALA A 10 4.18 -5.24 -1.53
N ARG A 11 4.88 -6.31 -1.13
CA ARG A 11 6.05 -6.82 -1.87
C ARG A 11 5.64 -7.28 -3.27
N GLN A 12 4.61 -8.13 -3.37
CA GLN A 12 4.13 -8.65 -4.66
C GLN A 12 3.68 -7.54 -5.61
N LEU A 13 2.97 -6.54 -5.09
CA LEU A 13 2.50 -5.40 -5.88
C LEU A 13 3.68 -4.54 -6.36
N LEU A 14 4.68 -4.31 -5.51
CA LEU A 14 5.89 -3.58 -5.87
C LEU A 14 6.74 -4.34 -6.90
N GLU A 15 6.84 -5.66 -6.80
CA GLU A 15 7.53 -6.50 -7.79
C GLU A 15 6.82 -6.50 -9.14
N ALA A 16 5.48 -6.53 -9.16
CA ALA A 16 4.68 -6.56 -10.38
C ALA A 16 4.58 -5.19 -11.07
N HIS A 17 4.36 -4.11 -10.32
CA HIS A 17 4.06 -2.78 -10.87
C HIS A 17 5.20 -1.76 -10.69
N GLY A 18 6.24 -2.10 -9.92
CA GLY A 18 7.35 -1.21 -9.62
C GLY A 18 6.90 0.05 -8.87
N ALA A 19 7.55 1.18 -9.14
CA ALA A 19 7.24 2.45 -8.46
C ALA A 19 5.77 2.92 -8.61
N ARG A 20 5.03 2.42 -9.61
CA ARG A 20 3.60 2.73 -9.80
C ARG A 20 2.69 2.09 -8.75
N ALA A 21 3.14 1.01 -8.09
CA ALA A 21 2.40 0.31 -7.06
C ALA A 21 1.98 1.22 -5.89
N ILE A 22 2.86 2.13 -5.47
CA ILE A 22 2.59 3.08 -4.38
C ILE A 22 1.46 4.04 -4.76
N ALA A 23 1.50 4.58 -5.98
CA ALA A 23 0.45 5.48 -6.47
C ALA A 23 -0.89 4.75 -6.62
N GLU A 24 -0.86 3.48 -7.02
CA GLU A 24 -2.07 2.64 -7.13
C GLU A 24 -2.69 2.36 -5.76
N ALA A 25 -1.89 1.98 -4.76
CA ALA A 25 -2.38 1.78 -3.40
C ALA A 25 -2.95 3.07 -2.79
N ALA A 26 -2.27 4.20 -2.98
CA ALA A 26 -2.74 5.50 -2.54
C ALA A 26 -4.09 5.88 -3.19
N ARG A 27 -4.22 5.62 -4.51
CA ARG A 27 -5.45 5.88 -5.26
C ARG A 27 -6.60 5.00 -4.77
N ASN A 28 -6.36 3.70 -4.60
CA ASN A 28 -7.37 2.76 -4.11
C ASN A 28 -7.87 3.15 -2.72
N ALA A 29 -6.98 3.58 -1.82
CA ALA A 29 -7.37 4.08 -0.51
C ALA A 29 -8.34 5.27 -0.64
N ILE A 30 -8.01 6.28 -1.44
CA ILE A 30 -8.86 7.47 -1.65
C ILE A 30 -10.21 7.08 -2.26
N GLU A 31 -10.23 6.20 -3.26
CA GLU A 31 -11.48 5.74 -3.90
C GLU A 31 -12.38 4.97 -2.93
N LEU A 32 -11.80 4.25 -1.97
CA LEU A 32 -12.56 3.54 -0.93
C LEU A 32 -13.04 4.48 0.17
N GLU A 33 -12.23 5.45 0.60
CA GLU A 33 -12.65 6.52 1.51
C GLU A 33 -13.85 7.28 0.94
N ALA A 34 -13.82 7.61 -0.35
CA ALA A 34 -14.92 8.27 -1.05
C ALA A 34 -16.20 7.42 -1.13
N LYS A 35 -16.08 6.09 -1.09
CA LYS A 35 -17.20 5.14 -1.08
C LYS A 35 -17.71 4.84 0.33
N GLY A 36 -17.06 5.35 1.38
CA GLY A 36 -17.37 5.04 2.78
C GLY A 36 -16.80 3.70 3.28
N GLU A 37 -15.93 3.07 2.49
CA GLU A 37 -15.29 1.78 2.78
C GLU A 37 -13.99 1.97 3.58
N PHE A 38 -14.11 2.57 4.77
CA PHE A 38 -12.97 3.04 5.56
C PHE A 38 -12.03 1.91 6.02
N GLU A 39 -12.55 0.73 6.36
CA GLU A 39 -11.73 -0.41 6.78
C GLU A 39 -10.86 -0.92 5.63
N LEU A 40 -11.42 -1.00 4.42
CA LEU A 40 -10.66 -1.39 3.23
C LEU A 40 -9.66 -0.30 2.85
N ALA A 41 -10.05 0.98 2.94
CA ALA A 41 -9.13 2.08 2.70
C ALA A 41 -7.92 2.04 3.65
N LYS A 42 -8.14 1.72 4.92
CA LYS A 42 -7.09 1.56 5.93
C LYS A 42 -6.11 0.45 5.56
N ASP A 43 -6.61 -0.69 5.11
CA ASP A 43 -5.75 -1.77 4.60
C ASP A 43 -4.87 -1.27 3.42
N TRP A 44 -5.43 -0.52 2.47
CA TRP A 44 -4.67 0.07 1.37
C TRP A 44 -3.62 1.10 1.81
N ARG A 45 -3.90 1.91 2.84
CA ARG A 45 -2.92 2.82 3.44
C ARG A 45 -1.75 2.07 4.07
N HIS A 46 -2.04 1.00 4.79
CA HIS A 46 -0.99 0.15 5.36
C HIS A 46 -0.12 -0.52 4.28
N ILE A 47 -0.73 -0.96 3.16
CA ILE A 47 0.00 -1.47 2.01
C ILE A 47 0.88 -0.38 1.38
N GLU A 48 0.36 0.84 1.22
CA GLU A 48 1.08 2.02 0.71
C GLU A 48 2.32 2.32 1.57
N ASP A 49 2.16 2.36 2.90
CA ASP A 49 3.26 2.62 3.83
C ASP A 49 4.29 1.49 3.83
N ALA A 50 3.86 0.22 3.81
CA ALA A 50 4.77 -0.92 3.69
C ALA A 50 5.62 -0.83 2.41
N MET A 51 5.03 -0.47 1.26
CA MET A 51 5.77 -0.28 0.02
C MET A 51 6.76 0.90 0.08
N LYS A 52 6.39 2.01 0.72
CA LYS A 52 7.31 3.15 0.93
C LYS A 52 8.50 2.75 1.80
N LEU A 53 8.26 1.98 2.86
CA LEU A 53 9.31 1.44 3.73
C LEU A 53 10.23 0.48 2.97
N MET A 54 9.68 -0.37 2.10
CA MET A 54 10.45 -1.31 1.27
C MET A 54 11.32 -0.63 0.20
N ARG A 55 10.87 0.49 -0.38
CA ARG A 55 11.73 1.33 -1.23
C ARG A 55 12.89 1.96 -0.44
N GLY A 56 12.76 2.02 0.89
CA GLY A 56 13.70 2.62 1.82
C GLY A 56 13.72 4.15 1.73
N PRO A 57 14.02 4.86 2.83
CA PRO A 57 14.85 6.05 2.73
C PRO A 57 16.29 5.57 2.54
N HIS A 58 16.95 5.92 1.44
CA HIS A 58 18.41 5.78 1.40
C HIS A 58 19.06 6.91 2.21
N GLN A 59 18.69 7.10 3.48
CA GLN A 59 19.39 8.00 4.41
C GLN A 59 19.15 7.50 5.84
N SER A 60 20.00 6.56 6.28
CA SER A 60 20.66 6.72 7.58
C SER A 60 21.94 7.51 7.37
#